data_AF-A0A0N4XVY6-F1
#
_entry.id   AF-A0A0N4XVY6-F1
#
_cell.length_a   1.000
_cell.length_b   1.000
_cell.length_c   1.000
_cell.angle_alpha   90.00
_cell.angle_beta   90.00
_cell.angle_gamma   90.00
#
_symmetry.space_group_name_H-M   'P 1'
#
loop_
_entity.id
_entity.type
_entity.pdbx_description
1 polymer ?
#
loop_
_entity_poly.entity_id
_entity_poly.type
_entity_poly.pdbx_seq_one_letter_code
_entity_poly.pdbx_strand_id
1 'polypeptide(L)'
;MAVAQIASLLILTALTLGDPATRAYRECKGQLQLPTSAQLPEWCQKMRFEVADCIVARLGFEDDDGSVSLRGRVLLETYKRSGDDDLYTDLKLYHYGCVYNSWHNFVDDKCFKKQLWQL
;
A
#
# COMPACT_ATOMS: atom_id res chain seq x y z
N MET A 1 -29.72 -42.22 -17.55
CA MET A 1 -28.47 -41.79 -16.88
C MET A 1 -27.98 -40.55 -17.59
N ALA A 2 -28.09 -39.37 -16.97
CA ALA A 2 -27.54 -38.13 -17.50
C ALA A 2 -26.83 -37.44 -16.34
N VAL A 3 -25.52 -37.62 -16.27
CA VAL A 3 -24.64 -36.94 -15.33
C VAL A 3 -23.60 -36.20 -16.16
N ALA A 4 -23.25 -35.00 -15.70
CA ALA A 4 -22.16 -34.14 -16.16
C ALA A 4 -22.52 -33.18 -17.29
N GLN A 5 -22.90 -31.94 -16.93
CA GLN A 5 -22.50 -30.74 -17.68
C GLN A 5 -22.79 -29.40 -16.96
N ILE A 6 -22.64 -29.29 -15.63
CA ILE A 6 -22.82 -28.01 -14.90
C ILE A 6 -21.61 -27.60 -14.06
N ALA A 7 -20.41 -28.06 -14.40
CA ALA A 7 -19.18 -27.62 -13.70
C ALA A 7 -18.36 -26.57 -14.48
N SER A 8 -18.65 -26.38 -15.78
CA SER A 8 -17.78 -25.56 -16.65
C SER A 8 -18.17 -24.07 -16.71
N LEU A 9 -19.27 -23.65 -16.08
CA LEU A 9 -19.75 -22.27 -16.17
C LEU A 9 -19.29 -21.35 -15.02
N LEU A 10 -18.66 -21.89 -13.98
CA LEU A 10 -18.18 -21.12 -12.82
C LEU A 10 -16.71 -20.69 -12.90
N ILE A 11 -15.96 -21.17 -13.91
CA ILE A 11 -14.53 -20.87 -14.02
C ILE A 11 -14.27 -19.61 -14.86
N LEU A 12 -15.20 -19.19 -15.72
CA LEU A 12 -14.99 -18.01 -16.58
C LEU A 12 -15.28 -16.66 -15.92
N THR A 13 -16.07 -16.60 -14.84
CA THR A 13 -16.32 -15.33 -14.12
C THR A 13 -15.19 -14.92 -13.18
N ALA A 14 -14.28 -15.84 -12.85
CA ALA A 14 -13.13 -15.55 -12.00
C ALA A 14 -11.98 -14.82 -12.74
N LEU A 15 -11.96 -14.86 -14.07
CA LEU A 15 -10.88 -14.25 -14.87
C LEU A 15 -11.07 -12.74 -15.13
N THR A 16 -12.25 -12.17 -14.87
CA THR A 16 -12.54 -10.74 -15.06
C THR A 16 -12.51 -9.92 -13.77
N LEU A 17 -12.40 -10.60 -12.62
CA LEU A 17 -12.34 -10.01 -11.30
C LEU A 17 -10.88 -10.08 -10.87
N GLY A 18 -10.09 -9.07 -11.28
CA GLY A 18 -8.64 -9.01 -11.04
C GLY A 18 -8.21 -9.47 -9.64
N ASP A 19 -6.97 -9.96 -9.56
CA ASP A 19 -6.35 -10.55 -8.37
C ASP A 19 -6.75 -9.80 -7.08
N PRO A 20 -7.09 -10.50 -5.97
CA PRO A 20 -7.54 -9.87 -4.74
C PRO A 20 -6.64 -8.73 -4.23
N ALA A 21 -5.32 -8.80 -4.45
CA ALA A 21 -4.40 -7.73 -4.07
C ALA A 21 -4.53 -6.51 -5.01
N THR A 22 -4.73 -6.73 -6.31
CA THR A 22 -5.05 -5.66 -7.28
C THR A 22 -6.31 -4.91 -6.85
N ARG A 23 -7.38 -5.64 -6.53
CA ARG A 23 -8.66 -5.04 -6.13
C ARG A 23 -8.54 -4.30 -4.80
N ALA A 24 -7.91 -4.92 -3.81
CA ALA A 24 -7.69 -4.31 -2.50
C ALA A 24 -6.98 -2.97 -2.65
N TYR A 25 -5.88 -2.94 -3.40
CA TYR A 25 -5.15 -1.71 -3.67
C TYR A 25 -5.99 -0.65 -4.38
N ARG A 26 -6.64 -0.96 -5.51
CA ARG A 26 -7.40 0.03 -6.29
C ARG A 26 -8.53 0.66 -5.50
N GLU A 27 -9.27 -0.14 -4.74
CA GLU A 27 -10.34 0.34 -3.89
C GLU A 27 -9.83 1.16 -2.70
N CYS A 28 -8.69 0.78 -2.09
CA CYS A 28 -8.08 1.55 -1.00
C CYS A 28 -7.44 2.85 -1.47
N LYS A 29 -6.82 2.86 -2.66
CA LYS A 29 -6.27 4.07 -3.29
C LYS A 29 -7.38 5.02 -3.73
N GLY A 30 -8.49 4.47 -4.21
CA GLY A 30 -9.62 5.25 -4.73
C GLY A 30 -9.16 6.21 -5.83
N GLN A 31 -9.39 7.51 -5.62
CA GLN A 31 -9.06 8.56 -6.58
C GLN A 31 -7.76 9.31 -6.26
N LEU A 32 -6.94 8.81 -5.31
CA LEU A 32 -5.68 9.44 -4.95
C LEU A 32 -4.73 9.48 -6.16
N GLN A 33 -4.41 10.68 -6.61
CA GLN A 33 -3.55 10.92 -7.76
C GLN A 33 -2.07 10.96 -7.36
N LEU A 34 -1.18 10.83 -8.35
CA LEU A 34 0.24 11.09 -8.17
C LEU A 34 0.45 12.56 -7.76
N PRO A 35 1.27 12.82 -6.73
CA PRO A 35 1.50 14.17 -6.23
C PRO A 35 2.53 14.92 -7.07
N THR A 36 2.43 16.24 -7.06
CA THR A 36 3.58 17.11 -7.35
C THR A 36 4.57 17.09 -6.17
N SER A 37 5.77 17.64 -6.37
CA SER A 37 6.77 17.71 -5.29
C SER A 37 6.27 18.43 -4.02
N ALA A 38 5.43 19.46 -4.17
CA ALA A 38 4.89 20.21 -3.03
C ALA A 38 3.80 19.42 -2.27
N GLN A 39 3.11 18.50 -2.95
CA GLN A 39 2.05 17.67 -2.39
C GLN A 39 2.57 16.37 -1.76
N LEU A 40 3.87 16.08 -1.96
CA LEU A 40 4.48 14.83 -1.52
C LEU A 40 4.31 14.56 0.00
N PRO A 41 4.44 15.55 0.91
CA PRO A 41 4.24 15.30 2.33
C PRO A 41 2.82 14.84 2.68
N GLU A 42 1.80 15.50 2.13
CA GLU A 42 0.40 15.12 2.36
C GLU A 42 0.08 13.77 1.72
N TRP A 43 0.57 13.53 0.50
CA TRP A 43 0.40 12.26 -0.20
C TRP A 43 1.02 11.10 0.59
N CYS A 44 2.20 11.30 1.20
CA CYS A 44 2.82 10.30 2.06
C CYS A 44 1.97 9.96 3.29
N GLN A 45 1.31 10.95 3.90
CA GLN A 45 0.39 10.69 5.01
C GLN A 45 -0.81 9.86 4.57
N LYS A 46 -1.46 10.22 3.44
CA LYS A 46 -2.58 9.47 2.88
C LYS A 46 -2.21 8.03 2.52
N MET A 47 -1.09 7.85 1.83
CA MET A 47 -0.61 6.51 1.47
C MET A 47 -0.30 5.67 2.71
N ARG A 48 0.27 6.26 3.75
CA ARG A 48 0.64 5.54 4.98
C ARG A 48 -0.57 5.20 5.85
N PHE A 49 -1.43 6.16 6.12
CA PHE A 49 -2.46 6.06 7.16
C PHE A 49 -3.84 5.71 6.63
N GLU A 50 -4.10 5.92 5.33
CA GLU A 50 -5.39 5.60 4.72
C GLU A 50 -5.23 4.40 3.78
N VAL A 51 -4.38 4.52 2.76
CA VAL A 51 -4.27 3.49 1.70
C VAL A 51 -3.67 2.20 2.25
N ALA A 52 -2.49 2.28 2.87
CA ALA A 52 -1.82 1.08 3.38
C ALA A 52 -2.60 0.45 4.55
N ASP A 53 -3.24 1.25 5.41
CA ASP A 53 -4.10 0.74 6.48
C ASP A 53 -5.30 -0.05 5.96
N CYS A 54 -5.98 0.49 4.95
CA CYS A 54 -7.07 -0.19 4.26
C CYS A 54 -6.60 -1.51 3.62
N ILE A 55 -5.40 -1.55 3.03
CA ILE A 55 -4.83 -2.78 2.47
C ILE A 55 -4.55 -3.81 3.57
N VAL A 56 -4.00 -3.39 4.71
CA VAL A 56 -3.76 -4.27 5.87
C VAL A 56 -5.06 -4.92 6.33
N ALA A 57 -6.11 -4.13 6.51
CA ALA A 57 -7.42 -4.62 6.94
C ALA A 57 -8.02 -5.65 5.97
N ARG A 58 -7.75 -5.52 4.66
CA ARG A 58 -8.33 -6.38 3.62
C ARG A 58 -7.51 -7.62 3.32
N LEU A 59 -6.19 -7.53 3.41
CA LEU A 59 -5.28 -8.62 3.06
C LEU A 59 -4.69 -9.35 4.28
N GLY A 60 -5.00 -8.88 5.50
CA GLY A 60 -4.65 -9.57 6.75
C GLY A 60 -3.16 -9.56 7.05
N PHE A 61 -2.51 -8.39 7.02
CA PHE A 61 -1.12 -8.26 7.44
C PHE A 61 -1.03 -8.14 8.97
N GLU A 62 -0.68 -9.23 9.66
CA GLU A 62 -0.68 -9.30 11.13
C GLU A 62 0.46 -8.53 11.80
N ASP A 63 1.62 -8.45 11.14
CA ASP A 63 2.82 -7.78 11.67
C ASP A 63 2.87 -6.28 11.34
N ASP A 64 1.75 -5.62 11.01
CA ASP A 64 1.74 -4.20 10.70
C ASP A 64 1.59 -3.35 11.97
N ASP A 65 2.55 -2.44 12.20
CA ASP A 65 2.58 -1.52 13.34
C ASP A 65 2.30 -0.05 12.92
N GLY A 66 1.88 0.16 11.67
CA GLY A 66 1.68 1.49 11.10
C GLY A 66 2.95 2.31 10.83
N SER A 67 4.16 1.76 11.06
CA SER A 67 5.42 2.45 10.76
C SER A 67 5.62 2.65 9.26
N VAL A 68 6.39 3.69 8.90
CA VAL A 68 6.69 4.00 7.49
C VAL A 68 7.29 2.79 6.76
N SER A 69 8.22 2.09 7.42
CA SER A 69 8.87 0.91 6.85
C SER A 69 7.91 -0.25 6.63
N LEU A 70 7.03 -0.55 7.60
CA LEU A 70 6.08 -1.65 7.46
C LEU A 70 4.96 -1.36 6.46
N ARG A 71 4.49 -0.11 6.36
CA ARG A 71 3.57 0.29 5.28
C ARG A 71 4.24 0.16 3.90
N GLY A 72 5.53 0.50 3.79
CA GLY A 72 6.30 0.24 2.57
C GLY A 72 6.36 -1.24 2.21
N ARG A 73 6.55 -2.13 3.21
CA ARG A 73 6.49 -3.59 3.04
C ARG A 73 5.11 -4.07 2.62
N VAL A 74 4.03 -3.54 3.21
CA VAL A 74 2.65 -3.87 2.81
C VAL A 74 2.42 -3.57 1.32
N LEU A 75 2.83 -2.39 0.85
CA LEU A 75 2.73 -2.02 -0.57
C LEU A 75 3.56 -2.95 -1.47
N LEU A 76 4.78 -3.31 -1.05
CA LEU A 76 5.66 -4.23 -1.79
C LEU A 76 5.06 -5.64 -1.89
N GLU A 77 4.58 -6.20 -0.79
CA GLU A 77 3.98 -7.53 -0.76
C GLU A 77 2.65 -7.57 -1.53
N THR A 78 1.89 -6.48 -1.51
CA THR A 78 0.70 -6.32 -2.33
C THR A 78 1.06 -6.33 -3.82
N TYR A 79 2.12 -5.62 -4.23
CA TYR A 79 2.61 -5.61 -5.61
C TYR A 79 3.07 -6.99 -6.07
N LYS A 80 3.82 -7.72 -5.24
CA LYS A 80 4.29 -9.07 -5.57
C LYS A 80 3.14 -10.04 -5.84
N ARG A 81 1.99 -9.85 -5.19
CA ARG A 81 0.78 -10.65 -5.40
C ARG A 81 -0.04 -10.19 -6.61
N SER A 82 -0.09 -8.88 -6.85
CA SER A 82 -0.94 -8.30 -7.89
C SER A 82 -0.31 -8.20 -9.28
N GLY A 83 0.98 -7.84 -9.36
CA GLY A 83 1.64 -7.41 -10.59
C GLY A 83 1.08 -6.09 -11.16
N ASP A 84 0.41 -5.26 -10.36
CA ASP A 84 -0.22 -4.01 -10.82
C ASP A 84 0.83 -2.89 -11.01
N ASP A 85 0.90 -2.33 -12.23
CA ASP A 85 1.86 -1.29 -12.62
C ASP A 85 1.60 0.07 -11.95
N ASP A 86 0.35 0.40 -11.65
CA ASP A 86 0.01 1.64 -10.92
C ASP A 86 0.50 1.53 -9.48
N LEU A 87 0.30 0.36 -8.85
CA LEU A 87 0.87 0.07 -7.53
C LEU A 87 2.39 0.11 -7.56
N TYR A 88 3.03 -0.41 -8.61
CA TYR A 88 4.48 -0.35 -8.73
C TYR A 88 5.00 1.10 -8.79
N THR A 89 4.27 1.98 -9.47
CA THR A 89 4.59 3.41 -9.56
C THR A 89 4.47 4.08 -8.19
N ASP A 90 3.36 3.86 -7.49
CA ASP A 90 3.14 4.40 -6.15
C ASP A 90 4.12 3.83 -5.13
N LEU A 91 4.48 2.55 -5.22
CA LEU A 91 5.46 1.91 -4.33
C LEU A 91 6.83 2.56 -4.45
N LYS A 92 7.28 2.83 -5.68
CA LYS A 92 8.54 3.55 -5.94
C LYS A 92 8.49 4.96 -5.37
N LEU A 93 7.39 5.67 -5.57
CA LEU A 93 7.21 7.01 -5.03
C LEU A 93 7.13 7.02 -3.50
N TYR A 94 6.50 6.02 -2.89
CA TYR A 94 6.43 5.88 -1.44
C TYR A 94 7.81 5.66 -0.84
N HIS A 95 8.62 4.78 -1.41
CA HIS A 95 10.01 4.58 -0.97
C HIS A 95 10.83 5.86 -1.11
N TYR A 96 10.77 6.51 -2.27
CA TYR A 96 11.49 7.76 -2.51
C TYR A 96 11.03 8.91 -1.59
N GLY A 97 9.73 9.20 -1.58
CA GLY A 97 9.16 10.36 -0.92
C GLY A 97 8.93 10.21 0.57
N CYS A 98 8.53 9.01 1.02
CA CYS A 98 8.08 8.80 2.38
C CYS A 98 9.14 8.10 3.24
N VAL A 99 9.94 7.19 2.66
CA VAL A 99 11.00 6.49 3.41
C VAL A 99 12.31 7.29 3.37
N TYR A 100 12.78 7.66 2.18
CA TYR A 100 14.08 8.34 2.04
C TYR A 100 14.03 9.85 2.28
N ASN A 101 12.94 10.52 1.89
CA ASN A 101 12.80 11.98 2.05
C ASN A 101 12.09 12.42 3.34
N SER A 102 11.64 11.50 4.21
CA SER A 102 11.06 11.85 5.51
C SER A 102 12.09 12.44 6.48
N TRP A 103 13.38 12.23 6.25
CA TRP A 103 14.45 12.77 7.10
C TRP A 103 14.45 14.30 7.18
N HIS A 104 14.04 15.02 6.13
CA HIS A 104 14.03 16.49 6.16
C HIS A 104 12.89 17.06 7.01
N ASN A 105 11.78 16.34 7.17
CA ASN A 105 10.60 16.80 7.92
C ASN A 105 10.53 16.28 9.38
N PHE A 106 11.32 15.26 9.74
CA PHE A 106 11.29 14.65 11.08
C PHE A 106 12.46 15.05 11.99
N VAL A 107 13.52 15.67 11.45
CA VAL A 107 14.58 16.26 12.27
C VAL A 107 14.27 17.74 12.49
N ASP A 108 13.29 18.01 13.35
CA ASP A 108 13.31 19.25 14.10
C ASP A 108 14.28 19.08 15.29
N ASP A 109 14.91 20.18 15.70
CA ASP A 109 15.93 20.19 16.74
C ASP A 109 15.40 19.70 18.12
N LYS A 110 14.07 19.65 18.28
CA LYS A 110 13.38 19.13 19.48
C LYS A 110 13.21 17.61 19.46
N CYS A 111 12.92 16.99 18.31
CA CYS A 111 12.81 15.53 18.17
C CYS A 111 14.16 14.84 18.35
N PHE A 112 15.23 15.41 17.77
CA PHE A 112 16.59 14.88 17.93
C PHE A 112 17.05 14.90 19.39
N LYS A 113 16.81 16.00 20.11
CA LYS A 113 17.14 16.11 21.54
C LYS A 113 16.27 15.21 22.41
N LYS A 114 15.02 14.94 22.07
CA LYS A 114 14.17 14.04 22.87
C LYS A 114 14.61 12.57 22.79
N GLN A 115 15.14 12.13 21.64
CA GLN A 115 15.63 10.75 21.49
C GLN A 115 17.04 10.52 22.07
N LEU A 116 17.89 11.55 22.13
CA LEU A 116 19.24 11.44 22.71
C LEU A 116 19.28 11.42 24.25
N TRP A 117 18.25 11.93 24.93
CA TRP A 117 18.21 12.06 26.40
C TRP A 117 17.32 11.01 27.09
N GLN A 118 16.87 9.99 26.34
CA GLN A 118 16.15 8.83 26.88
C GLN A 118 16.99 7.53 26.80
N LEU A 119 18.31 7.66 26.58
CA LEU A 119 19.31 6.62 26.78
C LEU A 119 20.11 6.94 28.04
#